data_AF-A0A7J5A4L2-F1
#
_entry.id   AF-A0A7J5A4L2-F1
#
_cell.length_a   1.000
_cell.length_b   1.000
_cell.length_c   1.000
_cell.angle_alpha   90.00
_cell.angle_beta   90.00
_cell.angle_gamma   90.00
#
_symmetry.space_group_name_H-M   'P 1'
#
loop_
_entity.id
_entity.type
_entity.pdbx_description
1 polymer ?
#
loop_
_entity_poly.entity_id
_entity_poly.type
_entity_poly.pdbx_seq_one_letter_code
_entity_poly.pdbx_strand_id
1 'polypeptide(L)'
;MTEEPLTVRPDALRRAARGLDDDAYRLAHGLAGASGLVVPAPEWSTGAASAGLESAVHAWFGGLGARVAHTAGAVRSAAEAYEAVDDRAAG
;
A
#
# COMPACT_ATOMS: atom_id res chain seq x y z
N MET A 1 -16.64 -2.65 35.43
CA MET A 1 -16.05 -2.11 34.18
C MET A 1 -17.18 -2.02 33.17
N THR A 2 -17.68 -0.83 32.90
CA THR A 2 -18.59 -0.58 31.77
C THR A 2 -17.72 -0.38 30.54
N GLU A 3 -17.75 -1.33 29.60
CA GLU A 3 -17.13 -1.12 28.28
C GLU A 3 -17.87 0.00 27.57
N GLU A 4 -17.12 1.02 27.16
CA GLU A 4 -17.66 2.13 26.40
C GLU A 4 -17.93 1.66 24.96
N PRO A 5 -19.13 1.92 24.40
CA PRO A 5 -19.48 1.43 23.07
C PRO A 5 -18.54 2.00 22.01
N LEU A 6 -17.85 1.12 21.29
CA LEU A 6 -16.94 1.53 20.23
C LEU A 6 -17.76 1.99 19.03
N THR A 7 -17.81 3.30 18.79
CA THR A 7 -18.49 3.87 17.61
C THR A 7 -17.59 3.75 16.39
N VAL A 8 -17.88 2.78 15.54
CA VAL A 8 -17.16 2.60 14.27
C VAL A 8 -17.66 3.63 13.26
N ARG A 9 -16.73 4.20 12.49
CA ARG A 9 -17.02 5.16 11.41
C ARG A 9 -16.63 4.55 10.06
N PRO A 10 -17.52 3.83 9.37
CA PRO A 10 -17.22 3.18 8.09
C PRO A 10 -16.61 4.14 7.05
N ASP A 11 -17.07 5.40 7.01
CA ASP A 11 -16.49 6.43 6.13
C ASP A 11 -15.04 6.77 6.42
N ALA A 12 -14.63 6.72 7.70
CA ALA A 12 -13.23 6.92 8.06
C ALA A 12 -12.37 5.75 7.58
N LEU A 13 -12.88 4.51 7.69
CA LEU A 13 -12.22 3.31 7.18
C LEU A 13 -12.09 3.35 5.65
N ARG A 14 -13.13 3.77 4.92
CA ARG A 14 -13.05 3.94 3.47
C ARG A 14 -12.03 4.97 3.03
N ARG A 15 -11.98 6.12 3.72
CA ARG A 15 -10.97 7.15 3.44
C ARG A 15 -9.56 6.62 3.71
N ALA A 16 -9.37 5.88 4.80
CA ALA A 16 -8.10 5.25 5.11
C ALA A 16 -7.70 4.21 4.05
N ALA A 17 -8.63 3.34 3.64
CA ALA A 17 -8.40 2.36 2.57
C ALA A 17 -7.99 3.04 1.26
N ARG A 18 -8.68 4.13 0.87
CA ARG A 18 -8.31 4.89 -0.33
C ARG A 18 -6.92 5.51 -0.24
N GLY A 19 -6.57 6.10 0.91
CA GLY A 19 -5.22 6.65 1.13
C GLY A 19 -4.14 5.57 1.04
N LEU A 20 -4.40 4.40 1.61
CA LEU A 20 -3.51 3.25 1.50
C LEU A 20 -3.36 2.76 0.06
N ASP A 21 -4.44 2.71 -0.73
CA ASP A 21 -4.36 2.37 -2.16
C ASP A 21 -3.52 3.37 -2.96
N ASP A 22 -3.69 4.67 -2.69
CA ASP A 22 -2.89 5.73 -3.34
C ASP A 22 -1.39 5.57 -3.00
N ASP A 23 -1.06 5.27 -1.75
CA ASP A 23 0.31 5.02 -1.32
C ASP A 23 0.87 3.71 -1.88
N ALA A 24 0.07 2.64 -1.91
CA ALA A 24 0.45 1.38 -2.54
C ALA A 24 0.79 1.57 -4.02
N TYR A 25 -0.03 2.36 -4.74
CA TYR A 25 0.22 2.68 -6.14
C TYR A 25 1.53 3.45 -6.31
N ARG A 26 1.77 4.49 -5.51
CA ARG A 26 3.03 5.25 -5.52
C ARG A 26 4.24 4.40 -5.19
N LEU A 27 4.14 3.47 -4.25
CA LEU A 27 5.24 2.56 -3.90
C LEU A 27 5.53 1.58 -5.04
N ALA A 28 4.50 0.98 -5.62
CA ALA A 28 4.67 -0.01 -6.67
C ALA A 28 5.11 0.59 -8.03
N HIS A 29 4.65 1.81 -8.34
CA HIS A 29 4.82 2.42 -9.68
C HIS A 29 5.62 3.72 -9.66
N GLY A 30 5.86 4.36 -8.52
CA GLY A 30 6.53 5.65 -8.45
C GLY A 30 8.00 5.62 -8.82
N LEU A 31 8.62 4.44 -8.80
CA LEU A 31 9.96 4.22 -9.33
C LEU A 31 9.96 3.77 -10.79
N ALA A 32 8.83 3.33 -11.34
CA ALA A 32 8.76 2.96 -12.74
C ALA A 32 9.02 4.19 -13.62
N GLY A 33 10.15 4.19 -14.33
CA GLY A 33 10.59 5.34 -15.13
C GLY A 33 11.44 6.37 -14.39
N ALA A 34 11.81 6.13 -13.13
CA ALA A 34 12.79 6.96 -12.42
C ALA A 34 14.18 6.76 -13.03
N SER A 35 14.62 7.70 -13.87
CA SER A 35 15.98 7.71 -14.42
C SER A 35 16.99 8.13 -13.35
N GLY A 36 18.18 7.53 -13.35
CA GLY A 36 19.32 8.03 -12.59
C GLY A 36 19.51 7.47 -11.19
N LEU A 37 18.82 6.38 -10.84
CA LEU A 37 19.18 5.59 -9.63
C LEU A 37 20.60 4.99 -9.76
N VAL A 38 21.06 4.81 -11.00
CA VAL A 38 22.40 4.35 -11.36
C VAL A 38 22.86 5.09 -12.62
N VAL A 39 24.13 5.50 -12.65
CA VAL A 39 24.77 6.02 -13.87
C VAL A 39 24.97 4.84 -14.83
N PRO A 40 24.47 4.88 -16.07
CA PRO A 40 24.65 3.82 -17.04
C PRO A 40 26.08 3.87 -17.58
N ALA A 41 27.01 3.31 -16.79
CA ALA A 41 28.41 3.14 -17.12
C ALA A 41 28.73 1.64 -17.09
N PRO A 42 28.19 0.84 -18.03
CA PRO A 42 28.39 -0.62 -18.06
C PRO A 42 29.86 -1.02 -18.18
N GLU A 43 30.72 -0.11 -18.64
CA GLU A 43 32.17 -0.25 -18.72
C GLU A 43 32.88 -0.10 -17.37
N TRP A 44 32.20 0.38 -16.32
CA TRP A 44 32.78 0.48 -14.97
C TRP A 44 32.73 -0.87 -14.28
N SER A 45 33.75 -1.16 -13.48
CA SER A 45 33.81 -2.38 -12.66
C SER A 45 32.60 -2.52 -11.70
N THR A 46 31.91 -1.42 -11.40
CA THR A 46 30.73 -1.36 -10.53
C THR A 46 29.40 -1.43 -11.29
N GLY A 47 29.39 -1.49 -12.63
CA GLY A 47 28.16 -1.43 -13.44
C GLY A 47 27.15 -2.51 -13.08
N ALA A 48 27.60 -3.78 -12.98
CA ALA A 48 26.75 -4.91 -12.61
C ALA A 48 26.21 -4.80 -11.17
N ALA A 49 27.05 -4.35 -10.22
CA ALA A 49 26.63 -4.14 -8.83
C ALA A 49 25.55 -3.05 -8.72
N SER A 50 25.67 -2.01 -9.53
CA SER A 50 24.73 -0.90 -9.54
C SER A 50 23.38 -1.32 -10.15
N ALA A 51 23.39 -2.00 -11.30
CA ALA A 51 22.16 -2.57 -11.88
C ALA A 51 21.46 -3.57 -10.93
N GLY A 52 22.25 -4.36 -10.18
CA GLY A 52 21.72 -5.24 -9.14
C GLY A 52 21.05 -4.47 -8.00
N LEU A 53 21.64 -3.36 -7.55
CA LEU A 53 21.04 -2.47 -6.55
C LEU A 53 19.73 -1.85 -7.04
N GLU A 54 19.69 -1.34 -8.26
CA GLU A 54 18.47 -0.77 -8.85
C GLU A 54 17.32 -1.81 -8.87
N SER A 55 17.60 -3.01 -9.35
CA SER A 55 16.64 -4.12 -9.36
C SER A 55 16.16 -4.48 -7.93
N ALA A 56 17.06 -4.54 -6.96
CA ALA A 56 16.71 -4.82 -5.57
C ALA A 56 15.82 -3.74 -4.96
N VAL A 57 16.08 -2.46 -5.26
CA VAL A 57 15.24 -1.33 -4.83
C VAL A 57 13.84 -1.44 -5.43
N HIS A 58 13.72 -1.67 -6.75
CA HIS A 58 12.41 -1.87 -7.39
C HIS A 58 11.63 -3.03 -6.77
N ALA A 59 12.29 -4.17 -6.54
CA ALA A 59 11.66 -5.34 -5.94
C ALA A 59 11.16 -5.06 -4.51
N TRP A 60 11.95 -4.35 -3.71
CA TRP A 60 11.58 -4.00 -2.34
C TRP A 60 10.36 -3.07 -2.30
N PHE A 61 10.35 -2.01 -3.12
CA PHE A 61 9.25 -1.06 -3.20
C PHE A 61 7.97 -1.71 -3.75
N GLY A 62 8.08 -2.54 -4.79
CA GLY A 62 6.95 -3.32 -5.31
C GLY A 62 6.35 -4.26 -4.26
N GLY A 63 7.20 -4.97 -3.50
CA GLY A 63 6.76 -5.82 -2.41
C GLY A 63 6.12 -5.05 -1.25
N LEU A 64 6.63 -3.86 -0.92
CA LEU A 64 6.01 -2.98 0.08
C LEU A 64 4.65 -2.47 -0.40
N GLY A 65 4.54 -2.01 -1.65
CA GLY A 65 3.28 -1.57 -2.25
C GLY A 65 2.22 -2.67 -2.23
N ALA A 66 2.59 -3.92 -2.55
CA ALA A 66 1.68 -5.06 -2.48
C ALA A 66 1.13 -5.30 -1.06
N ARG A 67 1.97 -5.17 -0.03
CA ARG A 67 1.53 -5.29 1.37
C ARG A 67 0.57 -4.16 1.76
N VAL A 68 0.86 -2.93 1.36
CA VAL A 68 -0.02 -1.77 1.63
C VAL A 68 -1.38 -1.93 0.93
N ALA A 69 -1.40 -2.36 -0.33
CA ALA A 69 -2.64 -2.66 -1.06
C ALA A 69 -3.46 -3.77 -0.38
N HIS A 70 -2.80 -4.82 0.11
CA HIS A 70 -3.48 -5.87 0.87
C HIS A 70 -4.15 -5.32 2.14
N THR A 71 -3.44 -4.45 2.89
CA THR A 71 -4.01 -3.77 4.06
C THR A 71 -5.19 -2.87 3.67
N ALA A 72 -5.10 -2.12 2.58
CA ALA A 72 -6.20 -1.29 2.06
C ALA A 72 -7.45 -2.13 1.79
N GLY A 73 -7.29 -3.29 1.14
CA GLY A 73 -8.36 -4.25 0.91
C GLY A 73 -9.01 -4.75 2.21
N ALA A 74 -8.20 -5.14 3.20
CA ALA A 74 -8.69 -5.59 4.50
C ALA A 74 -9.50 -4.50 5.23
N VAL A 75 -9.02 -3.25 5.22
CA VAL A 75 -9.73 -2.11 5.83
C VAL A 75 -11.07 -1.84 5.13
N ARG A 76 -11.10 -1.95 3.80
CA ARG A 76 -12.32 -1.82 3.02
C ARG A 76 -13.34 -2.91 3.34
N SER A 77 -12.91 -4.18 3.37
CA SER A 77 -13.78 -5.30 3.74
C SER A 77 -14.31 -5.17 5.17
N ALA A 78 -13.52 -4.62 6.10
CA ALA A 78 -14.00 -4.32 7.44
C ALA A 78 -15.12 -3.27 7.44
N ALA A 79 -14.96 -2.18 6.67
CA ALA A 79 -15.99 -1.15 6.54
C ALA A 79 -17.30 -1.71 5.98
N GLU A 80 -17.23 -2.54 4.92
CA GLU A 80 -18.39 -3.20 4.31
C GLU A 80 -19.08 -4.15 5.31
N ALA A 81 -18.32 -4.89 6.11
CA ALA A 81 -18.87 -5.78 7.13
C ALA A 81 -19.61 -5.02 8.23
N TYR A 82 -19.09 -3.86 8.68
CA TYR A 82 -19.76 -3.05 9.69
C TYR A 82 -21.12 -2.53 9.20
N GLU A 83 -21.19 -2.03 7.97
CA GLU A 83 -22.45 -1.55 7.40
C GLU A 83 -23.46 -2.69 7.19
N ALA A 84 -23.00 -3.84 6.71
CA ALA A 84 -23.87 -5.01 6.56
C ALA A 84 -24.44 -5.52 7.90
N VAL A 85 -23.76 -5.26 9.02
CA VAL A 85 -24.30 -5.54 10.36
C VAL A 85 -25.28 -4.45 10.79
N ASP A 86 -24.97 -3.18 10.54
CA ASP A 86 -25.83 -2.03 10.85
C ASP A 86 -27.17 -2.11 10.10
N ASP A 87 -27.13 -2.38 8.79
CA ASP A 87 -28.32 -2.56 7.94
C ASP A 87 -29.24 -3.69 8.44
N ARG A 88 -28.64 -4.79 8.95
CA ARG A 88 -29.40 -5.91 9.53
C ARG A 88 -30.01 -5.56 10.88
N ALA A 89 -29.38 -4.69 11.66
CA ALA A 89 -29.90 -4.26 12.95
C ALA A 89 -31.03 -3.22 12.78
N ALA A 90 -31.04 -2.49 11.67
CA ALA A 90 -32.05 -1.48 11.36
C ALA A 90 -33.33 -2.04 10.72
N GLY A 91 -33.32 -3.29 10.23
CA GLY A 91 -34.45 -3.99 9.60
C GLY A 91 -35.07 -5.08 10.47
#